data_AF-A0A9P4TED4-F1
#
_entry.id   AF-A0A9P4TED4-F1
#
_cell.length_a   1.000
_cell.length_b   1.000
_cell.length_c   1.000
_cell.angle_alpha   90.00
_cell.angle_beta   90.00
_cell.angle_gamma   90.00
#
_symmetry.space_group_name_H-M   'P 1'
#
loop_
_entity.id
_entity.type
_entity.pdbx_description
1 polymer ?
#
loop_
_entity_poly.entity_id
_entity_poly.type
_entity_poly.pdbx_seq_one_letter_code
_entity_poly.pdbx_strand_id
1 'polypeptide(L)'
;MAQPPILDSHIHLWPATATTPEDHAWMTDPTHLLSKRHGISDYKRTIQASTFGAELKGFVYVETDRYLPCKTPLVSLDAEKADVEGVLREWARAPLEELGFLRRVVEGKAAGGDGFVGGEGELMKGAVVWAPFHLSSQLFKAYLRIAEGVAGERLWGMVVGFRYLLQGKGEGEVGELVGGSDWVENIAGLGEGREGKGWAFDVGVDIHRDGTEPLRAVGAMIERVREREKKQGSGAAPVRFVLNHLCKHALSASAPTEPRGEWLQAVERLGRDQHVFMKLSGALNEFEGATPESGAQIVESLRPVVEKVFDAFGERVMFGSDWPVCNVGGPAGEVGNWGLWAGCVEELLKQGEVKEVDSESVWWKAACRAYDVQL
;
A
#
# COMPACT_ATOMS: atom_id res chain seq x y z
N MET A 1 -5.26 -25.55 -17.01
CA MET A 1 -4.04 -24.73 -17.18
C MET A 1 -3.38 -24.62 -15.81
N ALA A 2 -2.05 -24.56 -15.73
CA ALA A 2 -1.39 -24.28 -14.45
C ALA A 2 -1.81 -22.88 -13.97
N GLN A 3 -2.14 -22.74 -12.69
CA GLN A 3 -2.52 -21.45 -12.12
C GLN A 3 -1.29 -20.52 -12.09
N PRO A 4 -1.45 -19.21 -12.32
CA PRO A 4 -0.32 -18.30 -12.42
C PRO A 4 0.38 -18.15 -11.06
N PRO A 5 1.71 -17.94 -11.04
CA PRO A 5 2.39 -17.57 -9.82
C PRO A 5 1.94 -16.17 -9.39
N ILE A 6 1.68 -15.99 -8.09
CA ILE A 6 1.19 -14.71 -7.55
C ILE A 6 2.25 -14.06 -6.65
N LEU A 7 2.52 -12.79 -6.93
CA LEU A 7 3.10 -11.84 -5.99
C LEU A 7 1.99 -10.90 -5.51
N ASP A 8 1.52 -11.10 -4.28
CA ASP A 8 0.49 -10.23 -3.72
C ASP A 8 1.10 -8.88 -3.32
N SER A 9 0.88 -7.84 -4.12
CA SER A 9 1.56 -6.54 -3.94
C SER A 9 1.05 -5.72 -2.75
N HIS A 10 -0.01 -6.18 -2.06
CA HIS A 10 -0.62 -5.42 -0.98
C HIS A 10 -1.27 -6.33 0.04
N ILE A 11 -0.53 -6.61 1.11
CA ILE A 11 -1.10 -7.19 2.33
C ILE A 11 -0.67 -6.41 3.56
N HIS A 12 -1.42 -6.60 4.63
CA HIS A 12 -1.13 -6.08 5.95
C HIS A 12 -0.99 -7.23 6.94
N LEU A 13 -0.07 -7.07 7.90
CA LEU A 13 0.18 -8.03 8.96
C LEU A 13 0.32 -7.27 10.28
N TRP A 14 -0.24 -7.81 11.36
CA TRP A 14 0.00 -7.29 12.70
C TRP A 14 -0.13 -8.38 13.78
N PRO A 15 0.72 -8.34 14.83
CA PRO A 15 0.69 -9.31 15.92
C PRO A 15 -0.50 -9.09 16.85
N ALA A 16 -0.78 -10.07 17.72
CA ALA A 16 -1.82 -9.97 18.75
C ALA A 16 -1.56 -8.86 19.79
N THR A 17 -0.34 -8.34 19.86
CA THR A 17 0.06 -7.21 20.72
C THR A 17 -0.19 -5.85 20.09
N ALA A 18 -0.80 -5.83 18.91
CA ALA A 18 -1.00 -4.64 18.08
C ALA A 18 -2.46 -4.60 17.62
N THR A 19 -3.39 -4.77 18.56
CA THR A 19 -4.83 -4.93 18.26
C THR A 19 -5.71 -3.98 19.09
N THR A 20 -5.20 -2.79 19.43
CA THR A 20 -5.90 -1.82 20.27
C THR A 20 -5.78 -0.39 19.71
N PRO A 21 -6.59 0.57 20.19
CA PRO A 21 -6.50 1.97 19.78
C PRO A 21 -5.15 2.65 20.05
N GLU A 22 -4.41 2.17 21.07
CA GLU A 22 -3.08 2.68 21.42
C GLU A 22 -1.98 2.26 20.43
N ASP A 23 -2.33 1.29 19.58
CA ASP A 23 -1.48 0.65 18.58
C ASP A 23 -1.90 1.06 17.15
N HIS A 24 -3.21 1.15 16.93
CA HIS A 24 -3.87 1.55 15.69
C HIS A 24 -5.04 2.46 16.02
N ALA A 25 -4.93 3.75 15.73
CA ALA A 25 -5.98 4.73 16.08
C ALA A 25 -7.37 4.39 15.51
N TRP A 26 -7.39 3.68 14.37
CA TRP A 26 -8.61 3.24 13.70
C TRP A 26 -9.25 1.99 14.32
N MET A 27 -8.56 1.26 15.19
CA MET A 27 -9.00 -0.02 15.74
C MET A 27 -9.75 0.16 17.07
N THR A 28 -10.90 0.85 17.01
CA THR A 28 -11.66 1.28 18.21
C THR A 28 -12.65 0.24 18.74
N ASP A 29 -13.14 -0.65 17.90
CA ASP A 29 -14.07 -1.71 18.27
C ASP A 29 -13.32 -3.04 18.47
N PRO A 30 -13.22 -3.58 19.70
CA PRO A 30 -12.50 -4.83 19.96
C PRO A 30 -13.21 -6.06 19.39
N THR A 31 -14.47 -5.94 18.97
CA THR A 31 -15.25 -7.02 18.34
C THR A 31 -15.16 -7.03 16.82
N HIS A 32 -14.59 -5.96 16.23
CA HIS A 32 -14.42 -5.85 14.79
C HIS A 32 -13.48 -6.93 14.26
N LEU A 33 -13.75 -7.42 13.03
CA LEU A 33 -13.02 -8.55 12.44
C LEU A 33 -11.50 -8.31 12.28
N LEU A 34 -11.10 -7.04 12.16
CA LEU A 34 -9.69 -6.64 12.08
C LEU A 34 -9.03 -6.52 13.46
N SER A 35 -9.80 -6.47 14.55
CA SER A 35 -9.30 -6.27 15.92
C SER A 35 -8.78 -7.55 16.57
N LYS A 36 -7.99 -8.30 15.81
CA LYS A 36 -7.32 -9.54 16.20
C LYS A 36 -6.03 -9.69 15.41
N ARG A 37 -5.20 -10.65 15.81
CA ARG A 37 -3.97 -10.98 15.08
C ARG A 37 -4.27 -11.35 13.63
N HIS A 38 -3.46 -10.81 12.71
CA HIS A 38 -3.41 -11.22 11.31
C HIS A 38 -1.94 -11.43 10.91
N GLY A 39 -1.46 -12.68 11.00
CA GLY A 39 -0.08 -13.04 10.68
C GLY A 39 0.06 -13.89 9.41
N ILE A 40 1.30 -14.22 9.02
CA ILE A 40 1.59 -15.00 7.79
C ILE A 40 0.94 -16.39 7.83
N SER A 41 0.93 -17.05 9.00
CA SER A 41 0.26 -18.34 9.16
C SER A 41 -1.25 -18.26 8.91
N ASP A 42 -1.87 -17.11 9.26
CA ASP A 42 -3.30 -16.87 9.04
C ASP A 42 -3.56 -16.62 7.54
N TYR A 43 -2.75 -15.77 6.91
CA TYR A 43 -2.80 -15.49 5.48
C TYR A 43 -2.62 -16.76 4.62
N LYS A 44 -1.62 -17.59 4.94
CA LYS A 44 -1.39 -18.87 4.24
C LYS A 44 -2.58 -19.80 4.37
N ARG A 45 -3.22 -19.85 5.54
CA ARG A 45 -4.42 -20.67 5.76
C ARG A 45 -5.59 -20.19 4.89
N THR A 46 -5.79 -18.87 4.79
CA THR A 46 -6.78 -18.27 3.89
C THR A 46 -6.52 -18.70 2.44
N ILE A 47 -5.27 -18.64 1.97
CA ILE A 47 -4.94 -19.03 0.59
C ILE A 47 -5.09 -20.54 0.37
N GLN A 48 -4.66 -21.37 1.32
CA GLN A 48 -4.82 -22.82 1.23
C GLN A 48 -6.29 -23.28 1.22
N ALA A 49 -7.16 -22.52 1.89
CA ALA A 49 -8.60 -22.77 1.89
C ALA A 49 -9.32 -22.17 0.66
N SER A 50 -8.66 -21.31 -0.11
CA SER A 50 -9.20 -20.71 -1.32
C SER A 50 -9.40 -21.76 -2.41
N THR A 51 -10.56 -21.71 -3.08
CA THR A 51 -10.87 -22.56 -4.23
C THR A 51 -10.21 -22.10 -5.53
N PHE A 52 -9.58 -20.92 -5.55
CA PHE A 52 -8.91 -20.36 -6.73
C PHE A 52 -7.67 -21.19 -7.14
N GLY A 53 -7.01 -21.86 -6.18
CA GLY A 53 -5.90 -22.78 -6.47
C GLY A 53 -4.58 -22.10 -6.88
N ALA A 54 -4.37 -20.83 -6.48
CA ALA A 54 -3.16 -20.08 -6.81
C ALA A 54 -1.89 -20.63 -6.17
N GLU A 55 -0.77 -20.44 -6.87
CA GLU A 55 0.56 -20.63 -6.31
C GLU A 55 1.10 -19.29 -5.77
N LEU A 56 0.89 -19.03 -4.48
CA LEU A 56 1.51 -17.88 -3.81
C LEU A 56 3.03 -18.04 -3.78
N LYS A 57 3.75 -17.13 -4.45
CA LYS A 57 5.22 -17.07 -4.42
C LYS A 57 5.74 -16.07 -3.41
N GLY A 58 4.95 -15.06 -3.09
CA GLY A 58 5.26 -14.10 -2.04
C GLY A 58 4.29 -12.93 -1.99
N PHE A 59 4.62 -11.95 -1.15
CA PHE A 59 3.85 -10.72 -0.99
C PHE A 59 4.75 -9.51 -0.74
N VAL A 60 4.20 -8.32 -0.97
CA VAL A 60 4.74 -7.05 -0.49
C VAL A 60 3.89 -6.62 0.71
N TYR A 61 4.54 -6.49 1.86
CA TYR A 61 3.93 -5.96 3.07
C TYR A 61 3.75 -4.45 2.93
N VAL A 62 2.64 -3.91 3.44
CA VAL A 62 2.38 -2.48 3.54
C VAL A 62 2.04 -2.10 4.99
N GLU A 63 2.62 -1.01 5.48
CA GLU A 63 2.39 -0.43 6.82
C GLU A 63 0.90 -0.28 7.14
N THR A 64 0.56 -0.24 8.44
CA THR A 64 -0.83 -0.44 8.89
C THR A 64 -1.47 0.80 9.53
N ASP A 65 -0.92 1.99 9.28
CA ASP A 65 -1.34 3.27 9.87
C ASP A 65 -1.32 3.21 11.41
N ARG A 66 -0.14 2.85 11.94
CA ARG A 66 0.12 2.73 13.37
C ARG A 66 -0.11 4.07 14.08
N TYR A 67 -0.56 3.99 15.33
CA TYR A 67 -0.91 5.16 16.14
C TYR A 67 0.24 6.18 16.26
N LEU A 68 -0.11 7.46 16.20
CA LEU A 68 0.73 8.58 16.58
C LEU A 68 0.00 9.46 17.59
N PRO A 69 0.68 9.96 18.64
CA PRO A 69 0.04 10.79 19.66
C PRO A 69 -0.36 12.18 19.14
N CYS A 70 0.32 12.66 18.10
CA CYS A 70 0.03 13.92 17.41
C CYS A 70 0.65 13.90 16.01
N LYS A 71 0.24 14.84 15.14
CA LYS A 71 0.72 14.91 13.75
C LYS A 71 2.22 15.21 13.65
N THR A 72 2.76 16.04 14.53
CA THR A 72 4.16 16.51 14.45
C THR A 72 4.82 16.38 15.82
N PRO A 73 6.05 15.82 15.92
CA PRO A 73 6.76 15.72 17.17
C PRO A 73 7.15 17.11 17.69
N LEU A 74 7.13 17.28 19.02
CA LEU A 74 7.54 18.51 19.68
C LEU A 74 9.06 18.52 19.88
N VAL A 75 9.79 18.93 18.85
CA VAL A 75 11.26 19.03 18.88
C VAL A 75 11.67 20.50 19.06
N SER A 76 12.52 20.79 20.06
CA SER A 76 13.10 22.12 20.23
C SER A 76 14.11 22.42 19.11
N LEU A 77 14.14 23.67 18.63
CA LEU A 77 15.06 24.11 17.58
C LEU A 77 16.54 23.99 18.00
N ASP A 78 16.82 24.12 19.30
CA ASP A 78 18.17 24.06 19.87
C ASP A 78 18.49 22.69 20.50
N ALA A 79 17.65 21.68 20.28
CA ALA A 79 17.84 20.35 20.87
C ALA A 79 19.12 19.68 20.34
N GLU A 80 19.86 19.02 21.24
CA GLU A 80 20.96 18.16 20.82
C GLU A 80 20.42 16.95 20.04
N LYS A 81 21.26 16.37 19.17
CA LYS A 81 20.85 15.25 18.31
C LYS A 81 20.26 14.07 19.10
N ALA A 82 20.82 13.75 20.27
CA ALA A 82 20.33 12.65 21.10
C ALA A 82 18.91 12.93 21.64
N ASP A 83 18.63 14.18 22.01
CA ASP A 83 17.30 14.61 22.46
C ASP A 83 16.28 14.51 21.32
N VAL A 84 16.66 14.92 20.10
CA VAL A 84 15.82 14.77 18.90
C VAL A 84 15.48 13.31 18.63
N GLU A 85 16.47 12.41 18.66
CA GLU A 85 16.23 10.98 18.42
C GLU A 85 15.38 10.34 19.52
N GLY A 86 15.54 10.77 20.77
CA GLY A 86 14.69 10.37 21.89
C GLY A 86 13.22 10.75 21.67
N VAL A 87 12.96 12.02 21.34
CA VAL A 87 11.60 12.52 21.05
C VAL A 87 10.98 11.77 19.88
N LEU A 88 11.73 11.54 18.79
CA LEU A 88 11.22 10.81 17.63
C LEU A 88 10.87 9.35 17.96
N ARG A 89 11.66 8.68 18.81
CA ARG A 89 11.37 7.31 19.24
C ARG A 89 10.10 7.20 20.06
N GLU A 90 9.88 8.16 20.96
CA GLU A 90 8.67 8.20 21.79
C GLU A 90 7.44 8.54 20.94
N TRP A 91 7.55 9.57 20.10
CA TRP A 91 6.47 10.01 19.22
C TRP A 91 6.06 8.94 18.20
N ALA A 92 7.02 8.29 17.55
CA ALA A 92 6.77 7.24 16.55
C ALA A 92 6.89 5.82 17.13
N ARG A 93 6.57 5.63 18.42
CA ARG A 93 6.68 4.32 19.09
C ARG A 93 5.98 3.19 18.31
N ALA A 94 4.70 3.36 17.98
CA ALA A 94 3.92 2.29 17.35
C ALA A 94 4.37 1.97 15.90
N PRO A 95 4.72 2.95 15.02
CA PRO A 95 5.38 2.67 13.76
C PRO A 95 6.74 1.95 13.91
N LEU A 96 7.54 2.30 14.90
CA LEU A 96 8.83 1.63 15.14
C LEU A 96 8.63 0.20 15.68
N GLU A 97 7.63 -0.04 16.52
CA GLU A 97 7.27 -1.38 16.99
C GLU A 97 6.81 -2.29 15.83
N GLU A 98 6.15 -1.73 14.81
CA GLU A 98 5.80 -2.44 13.57
C GLU A 98 7.06 -2.91 12.83
N LEU A 99 8.09 -2.06 12.69
CA LEU A 99 9.39 -2.48 12.14
C LEU A 99 10.04 -3.58 13.00
N GLY A 100 9.92 -3.50 14.32
CA GLY A 100 10.39 -4.54 15.24
C GLY A 100 9.70 -5.89 15.03
N PHE A 101 8.40 -5.88 14.73
CA PHE A 101 7.64 -7.08 14.35
C PHE A 101 8.11 -7.64 13.00
N LEU A 102 8.22 -6.81 11.97
CA LEU A 102 8.70 -7.23 10.65
C LEU A 102 10.14 -7.75 10.70
N ARG A 103 10.98 -7.21 11.58
CA ARG A 103 12.33 -7.71 11.80
C ARG A 103 12.30 -9.14 12.30
N ARG A 104 11.43 -9.45 13.27
CA ARG A 104 11.25 -10.83 13.77
C ARG A 104 10.77 -11.76 12.65
N VAL A 105 9.86 -11.29 11.79
CA VAL A 105 9.39 -12.03 10.62
C VAL A 105 10.57 -12.44 9.72
N VAL A 106 11.37 -11.47 9.26
CA VAL A 106 12.48 -11.78 8.34
C VAL A 106 13.60 -12.56 9.00
N GLU A 107 13.88 -12.33 10.28
CA GLU A 107 14.89 -13.07 11.03
C GLU A 107 14.42 -14.47 11.47
N GLY A 108 13.14 -14.81 11.28
CA GLY A 108 12.57 -16.09 11.70
C GLY A 108 12.48 -16.26 13.22
N LYS A 109 12.41 -15.16 13.97
CA LYS A 109 12.43 -15.12 15.44
C LYS A 109 11.04 -14.81 16.01
N ALA A 110 10.06 -15.66 15.73
CA ALA A 110 8.69 -15.47 16.17
C ALA A 110 8.57 -15.32 17.69
N ALA A 111 7.82 -14.30 18.12
CA ALA A 111 7.36 -14.14 19.50
C ALA A 111 5.90 -14.64 19.64
N GLY A 112 5.48 -14.86 20.88
CA GLY A 112 4.09 -15.23 21.18
C GLY A 112 3.13 -14.17 20.64
N GLY A 113 2.14 -14.58 19.83
CA GLY A 113 1.15 -13.68 19.25
C GLY A 113 1.51 -13.09 17.88
N ASP A 114 2.71 -13.34 17.34
CA ASP A 114 3.12 -12.77 16.04
C ASP A 114 2.38 -13.38 14.83
N GLY A 115 1.95 -14.64 14.93
CA GLY A 115 1.16 -15.29 13.86
C GLY A 115 1.97 -15.75 12.66
N PHE A 116 3.26 -16.07 12.85
CA PHE A 116 4.08 -16.77 11.87
C PHE A 116 4.96 -17.82 12.56
N VAL A 117 5.45 -18.80 11.79
CA VAL A 117 6.49 -19.75 12.23
C VAL A 117 7.77 -19.57 11.42
N GLY A 118 8.88 -20.14 11.92
CA GLY A 118 10.19 -20.04 11.26
C GLY A 118 10.14 -20.43 9.77
N GLY A 119 10.81 -19.63 8.93
CA GLY A 119 10.83 -19.81 7.47
C GLY A 119 9.69 -19.10 6.73
N GLU A 120 8.54 -18.82 7.36
CA GLU A 120 7.42 -18.17 6.66
C GLU A 120 7.71 -16.75 6.20
N GLY A 121 8.67 -16.07 6.85
CA GLY A 121 9.13 -14.73 6.43
C GLY A 121 9.75 -14.69 5.03
N GLU A 122 10.15 -15.82 4.44
CA GLU A 122 10.67 -15.90 3.06
C GLU A 122 9.63 -15.56 1.99
N LEU A 123 8.35 -15.57 2.35
CA LEU A 123 7.25 -15.12 1.50
C LEU A 123 7.23 -13.60 1.36
N MET A 124 7.75 -12.84 2.32
CA MET A 124 7.83 -11.39 2.17
C MET A 124 8.94 -11.07 1.16
N LYS A 125 8.58 -10.48 0.02
CA LYS A 125 9.54 -10.09 -1.03
C LYS A 125 9.94 -8.62 -0.92
N GLY A 126 9.12 -7.80 -0.26
CA GLY A 126 9.41 -6.41 0.04
C GLY A 126 8.51 -5.88 1.15
N ALA A 127 8.94 -4.78 1.77
CA ALA A 127 8.17 -4.04 2.76
C ALA A 127 8.06 -2.56 2.36
N VAL A 128 6.82 -2.08 2.29
CA VAL A 128 6.47 -0.66 2.21
C VAL A 128 6.18 -0.20 3.64
N VAL A 129 7.07 0.59 4.22
CA VAL A 129 7.01 0.97 5.65
C VAL A 129 6.57 2.41 5.85
N TRP A 130 6.14 2.78 7.05
CA TRP A 130 5.71 4.15 7.32
C TRP A 130 6.90 5.11 7.47
N ALA A 131 6.77 6.34 6.93
CA ALA A 131 7.69 7.44 7.20
C ALA A 131 7.00 8.82 7.20
N PRO A 132 7.49 9.80 7.99
CA PRO A 132 6.82 11.09 8.20
C PRO A 132 7.28 12.16 7.20
N PHE A 133 6.82 12.08 5.95
CA PHE A 133 7.24 12.95 4.85
C PHE A 133 6.95 14.45 5.06
N HIS A 134 6.00 14.78 5.91
CA HIS A 134 5.61 16.16 6.24
C HIS A 134 6.59 16.87 7.19
N LEU A 135 7.51 16.13 7.82
CA LEU A 135 8.54 16.75 8.66
C LEU A 135 9.62 17.40 7.80
N SER A 136 10.38 18.31 8.42
CA SER A 136 11.55 18.88 7.77
C SER A 136 12.51 17.80 7.30
N SER A 137 13.24 18.07 6.22
CA SER A 137 14.18 17.11 5.63
C SER A 137 15.24 16.60 6.63
N GLN A 138 15.58 17.41 7.64
CA GLN A 138 16.48 17.02 8.73
C GLN A 138 15.84 15.98 9.67
N LEU A 139 14.60 16.23 10.10
CA LEU A 139 13.87 15.32 11.01
C LEU A 139 13.47 14.03 10.30
N PHE A 140 13.05 14.12 9.04
CA PHE A 140 12.78 12.95 8.19
C PHE A 140 14.01 12.03 8.11
N LYS A 141 15.19 12.58 7.78
CA LYS A 141 16.45 11.81 7.76
C LYS A 141 16.84 11.26 9.13
N ALA A 142 16.51 11.96 10.22
CA ALA A 142 16.72 11.44 11.58
C ALA A 142 15.82 10.24 11.88
N TYR A 143 14.53 10.32 11.52
CA TYR A 143 13.60 9.21 11.63
C TYR A 143 14.07 8.01 10.81
N LEU A 144 14.50 8.19 9.55
CA LEU A 144 14.97 7.06 8.73
C LEU A 144 16.16 6.32 9.34
N ARG A 145 17.11 7.02 9.99
CA ARG A 145 18.21 6.36 10.72
C ARG A 145 17.72 5.55 11.92
N ILE A 146 16.71 6.06 12.64
CA ILE A 146 16.10 5.33 13.76
C ILE A 146 15.39 4.08 13.24
N ALA A 147 14.58 4.24 12.19
CA ALA A 147 13.85 3.16 11.53
C ALA A 147 14.78 2.06 11.02
N GLU A 148 15.87 2.44 10.34
CA GLU A 148 16.92 1.52 9.89
C GLU A 148 17.53 0.73 11.06
N GLY A 149 17.86 1.40 12.17
CA GLY A 149 18.40 0.74 13.36
C GLY A 149 17.42 -0.26 14.00
N VAL A 150 16.12 0.07 14.02
CA VAL A 150 15.08 -0.83 14.56
C VAL A 150 14.86 -2.02 13.62
N ALA A 151 14.72 -1.75 12.32
CA ALA A 151 14.55 -2.76 11.27
C ALA A 151 15.74 -3.74 11.21
N GLY A 152 16.95 -3.24 11.44
CA GLY A 152 18.18 -4.02 11.25
C GLY A 152 18.46 -4.30 9.78
N GLU A 153 19.68 -4.76 9.50
CA GLU A 153 20.21 -4.89 8.14
C GLU A 153 19.32 -5.74 7.21
N ARG A 154 18.81 -6.87 7.71
CA ARG A 154 18.01 -7.82 6.92
C ARG A 154 16.67 -7.22 6.50
N LEU A 155 15.89 -6.66 7.42
CA LEU A 155 14.60 -6.04 7.06
C LEU A 155 14.83 -4.79 6.24
N TRP A 156 15.79 -3.95 6.61
CA TRP A 156 16.09 -2.71 5.88
C TRP A 156 16.51 -3.00 4.44
N GLY A 157 17.18 -4.14 4.18
CA GLY A 157 17.49 -4.61 2.82
C GLY A 157 16.28 -5.06 2.00
N MET A 158 15.14 -5.24 2.66
CA MET A 158 13.86 -5.60 2.04
C MET A 158 12.88 -4.42 2.00
N VAL A 159 13.26 -3.23 2.48
CA VAL A 159 12.42 -2.03 2.34
C VAL A 159 12.46 -1.56 0.89
N VAL A 160 11.31 -1.61 0.24
CA VAL A 160 11.14 -1.30 -1.19
C VAL A 160 10.44 0.03 -1.43
N GLY A 161 9.84 0.58 -0.38
CA GLY A 161 9.09 1.82 -0.47
C GLY A 161 8.61 2.30 0.88
N PHE A 162 7.90 3.41 0.83
CA PHE A 162 7.26 4.00 1.99
C PHE A 162 5.82 4.37 1.71
N ARG A 163 5.02 4.45 2.76
CA ARG A 163 3.67 5.02 2.70
C ARG A 163 3.49 6.03 3.82
N TYR A 164 2.80 7.11 3.49
CA TYR A 164 2.14 7.98 4.47
C TYR A 164 0.68 8.05 4.05
N LEU A 165 -0.21 7.58 4.92
CA LEU A 165 -1.61 7.45 4.56
C LEU A 165 -2.27 8.83 4.39
N LEU A 166 -2.74 9.14 3.18
CA LEU A 166 -3.37 10.43 2.83
C LEU A 166 -4.90 10.39 2.91
N GLN A 167 -5.49 9.21 3.11
CA GLN A 167 -6.93 9.05 3.32
C GLN A 167 -7.36 9.45 4.75
N GLY A 168 -8.63 9.80 4.92
CA GLY A 168 -9.24 10.15 6.19
C GLY A 168 -8.70 11.45 6.80
N LYS A 169 -8.13 12.33 5.96
CA LYS A 169 -7.63 13.65 6.39
C LYS A 169 -8.73 14.70 6.28
N GLY A 170 -8.60 15.80 7.03
CA GLY A 170 -9.56 16.90 6.96
C GLY A 170 -9.59 17.56 5.58
N GLU A 171 -10.66 18.29 5.29
CA GLU A 171 -10.79 19.07 4.04
C GLU A 171 -9.57 19.99 3.84
N GLY A 172 -8.91 19.88 2.68
CA GLY A 172 -7.73 20.66 2.32
C GLY A 172 -6.40 20.22 2.96
N GLU A 173 -6.44 19.35 3.97
CA GLU A 173 -5.23 18.92 4.70
C GLU A 173 -4.24 18.17 3.78
N VAL A 174 -4.74 17.33 2.87
CA VAL A 174 -3.87 16.62 1.92
C VAL A 174 -3.12 17.61 1.04
N GLY A 175 -3.82 18.62 0.50
CA GLY A 175 -3.22 19.70 -0.29
C GLY A 175 -2.12 20.46 0.45
N GLU A 176 -2.33 20.78 1.74
CA GLU A 176 -1.33 21.43 2.58
C GLU A 176 -0.09 20.54 2.81
N LEU A 177 -0.29 19.27 3.14
CA LEU A 177 0.80 18.31 3.38
C LEU A 177 1.64 18.11 2.12
N VAL A 178 1.01 17.70 1.02
CA VAL A 178 1.72 17.31 -0.21
C VAL A 178 2.21 18.52 -1.02
N GLY A 179 1.70 19.71 -0.71
CA GLY A 179 2.15 20.99 -1.28
C GLY A 179 3.42 21.55 -0.61
N GLY A 180 3.80 21.06 0.57
CA GLY A 180 4.97 21.53 1.30
C GLY A 180 6.30 21.27 0.58
N SER A 181 7.26 22.20 0.69
CA SER A 181 8.57 22.05 0.05
C SER A 181 9.38 20.88 0.62
N ASP A 182 9.32 20.67 1.94
CA ASP A 182 9.95 19.53 2.61
C ASP A 182 9.33 18.20 2.16
N TRP A 183 8.00 18.14 1.98
CA TRP A 183 7.34 16.95 1.45
C TRP A 183 7.89 16.56 0.08
N VAL A 184 7.92 17.53 -0.85
CA VAL A 184 8.45 17.30 -2.21
C VAL A 184 9.92 16.93 -2.18
N GLU A 185 10.72 17.53 -1.30
CA GLU A 185 12.14 17.19 -1.11
C GLU A 185 12.33 15.75 -0.59
N ASN A 186 11.59 15.38 0.46
CA ASN A 186 11.66 14.06 1.07
C ASN A 186 11.21 12.96 0.10
N ILE A 187 10.13 13.20 -0.66
CA ILE A 187 9.66 12.27 -1.69
C ILE A 187 10.71 12.13 -2.80
N ALA A 188 11.22 13.23 -3.36
CA ALA A 188 12.24 13.17 -4.41
C ALA A 188 13.51 12.43 -3.94
N GLY A 189 13.88 12.57 -2.67
CA GLY A 189 15.00 11.85 -2.06
C GLY A 189 14.83 10.33 -2.06
N LEU A 190 13.62 9.79 -2.20
CA LEU A 190 13.40 8.34 -2.32
C LEU A 190 14.08 7.77 -3.58
N GLY A 191 14.30 8.58 -4.62
CA GLY A 191 15.01 8.17 -5.83
C GLY A 191 16.47 7.78 -5.61
N GLU A 192 17.10 8.30 -4.55
CA GLU A 192 18.47 7.91 -4.14
C GLU A 192 18.48 6.48 -3.60
N GLY A 193 17.41 6.12 -2.88
CA GLY A 193 17.15 4.78 -2.40
C GLY A 193 18.29 4.15 -1.60
N ARG A 194 18.52 2.85 -1.83
CA ARG A 194 19.60 2.08 -1.23
C ARG A 194 20.41 1.37 -2.31
N GLU A 195 21.74 1.49 -2.24
CA GLU A 195 22.66 0.80 -3.17
C GLU A 195 22.32 1.06 -4.66
N GLY A 196 21.82 2.25 -4.97
CA GLY A 196 21.40 2.64 -6.32
C GLY A 196 20.00 2.17 -6.73
N LYS A 197 19.25 1.52 -5.84
CA LYS A 197 17.85 1.11 -6.03
C LYS A 197 16.92 2.10 -5.34
N GLY A 198 16.29 2.99 -6.11
CA GLY A 198 15.31 3.96 -5.60
C GLY A 198 14.14 3.30 -4.88
N TRP A 199 13.55 3.96 -3.89
CA TRP A 199 12.34 3.47 -3.21
C TRP A 199 11.06 3.93 -3.92
N ALA A 200 9.99 3.16 -3.75
CA ALA A 200 8.64 3.54 -4.17
C ALA A 200 7.92 4.38 -3.10
N PHE A 201 6.91 5.14 -3.52
CA PHE A 201 5.93 5.77 -2.64
C PHE A 201 4.53 5.24 -2.95
N ASP A 202 3.94 4.52 -1.99
CA ASP A 202 2.55 4.06 -2.08
C ASP A 202 1.60 5.23 -1.75
N VAL A 203 0.61 5.44 -2.61
CA VAL A 203 -0.36 6.52 -2.51
C VAL A 203 -1.71 5.94 -2.10
N GLY A 204 -2.08 6.13 -0.82
CA GLY A 204 -3.40 5.79 -0.30
C GLY A 204 -4.28 7.03 -0.14
N VAL A 205 -5.21 7.25 -1.07
CA VAL A 205 -6.28 8.27 -1.02
C VAL A 205 -7.64 7.59 -1.10
N ASP A 206 -8.68 8.21 -0.53
CA ASP A 206 -10.05 7.68 -0.56
C ASP A 206 -11.01 8.65 -1.26
N ILE A 207 -11.16 8.50 -2.58
CA ILE A 207 -12.04 9.43 -3.31
C ILE A 207 -13.53 9.17 -3.08
N HIS A 208 -13.88 8.01 -2.50
CA HIS A 208 -15.24 7.64 -2.19
C HIS A 208 -15.73 8.43 -0.97
N ARG A 209 -14.90 8.54 0.07
CA ARG A 209 -15.27 9.16 1.35
C ARG A 209 -14.71 10.56 1.55
N ASP A 210 -13.52 10.86 1.03
CA ASP A 210 -12.85 12.16 1.22
C ASP A 210 -13.06 13.13 0.04
N GLY A 211 -13.72 12.65 -1.03
CA GLY A 211 -13.87 13.40 -2.28
C GLY A 211 -12.59 13.38 -3.14
N THR A 212 -12.61 14.14 -4.24
CA THR A 212 -11.59 14.05 -5.30
C THR A 212 -10.41 15.01 -5.11
N GLU A 213 -10.49 15.94 -4.15
CA GLU A 213 -9.43 16.92 -3.87
C GLU A 213 -8.09 16.24 -3.51
N PRO A 214 -8.04 15.23 -2.62
CA PRO A 214 -6.79 14.52 -2.31
C PRO A 214 -6.08 13.95 -3.55
N LEU A 215 -6.83 13.35 -4.48
CA LEU A 215 -6.27 12.79 -5.71
C LEU A 215 -5.72 13.88 -6.63
N ARG A 216 -6.38 15.04 -6.70
CA ARG A 216 -5.89 16.21 -7.44
C ARG A 216 -4.60 16.76 -6.82
N ALA A 217 -4.56 16.87 -5.50
CA ALA A 217 -3.39 17.33 -4.76
C ALA A 217 -2.18 16.40 -4.97
N VAL A 218 -2.40 15.08 -4.94
CA VAL A 218 -1.37 14.08 -5.28
C VAL A 218 -0.85 14.26 -6.70
N GLY A 219 -1.72 14.46 -7.69
CA GLY A 219 -1.30 14.69 -9.07
C GLY A 219 -0.38 15.91 -9.21
N ALA A 220 -0.72 17.01 -8.52
CA ALA A 220 0.12 18.21 -8.48
C ALA A 220 1.45 17.98 -7.73
N MET A 221 1.44 17.18 -6.65
CA MET A 221 2.67 16.81 -5.94
C MET A 221 3.62 16.00 -6.82
N ILE A 222 3.11 14.99 -7.54
CA ILE A 222 3.92 14.15 -8.44
C ILE A 222 4.60 15.03 -9.50
N GLU A 223 3.89 15.99 -10.08
CA GLU A 223 4.47 16.93 -11.05
C GLU A 223 5.61 17.77 -10.46
N ARG A 224 5.44 18.29 -9.24
CA ARG A 224 6.50 19.03 -8.53
C ARG A 224 7.72 18.16 -8.23
N VAL A 225 7.50 16.89 -7.87
CA VAL A 225 8.58 15.91 -7.69
C VAL A 225 9.32 15.70 -9.01
N ARG A 226 8.60 15.49 -10.12
CA ARG A 226 9.22 15.34 -11.45
C ARG A 226 10.00 16.57 -11.90
N GLU A 227 9.50 17.78 -11.62
CA GLU A 227 10.21 19.02 -11.88
C GLU A 227 11.51 19.12 -11.07
N ARG A 228 11.48 18.67 -9.81
CA ARG A 228 12.66 18.65 -8.94
C ARG A 228 13.69 17.63 -9.41
N GLU A 229 13.27 16.41 -9.72
CA GLU A 229 14.15 15.34 -10.25
C GLU A 229 14.87 15.81 -11.53
N LYS A 230 14.15 16.48 -12.45
CA LYS A 230 14.75 17.08 -13.65
C LYS A 230 15.81 18.12 -13.34
N LYS A 231 15.64 18.93 -12.29
CA LYS A 231 16.60 19.97 -11.88
C LYS A 231 17.83 19.40 -11.18
N GLN A 232 17.68 18.32 -10.41
CA GLN A 232 18.78 17.68 -9.69
C GLN A 232 19.74 16.89 -10.60
N GLY A 233 19.32 16.55 -11.83
CA GLY A 233 20.12 15.82 -12.80
C GLY A 233 19.99 14.30 -12.68
N SER A 234 20.52 13.54 -13.65
CA SER A 234 20.29 12.10 -13.83
C SER A 234 21.00 11.17 -12.83
N GLY A 235 21.36 11.65 -11.65
CA GLY A 235 22.11 10.87 -10.65
C GLY A 235 21.26 9.85 -9.90
N ALA A 236 19.96 10.12 -9.72
CA ALA A 236 19.00 9.26 -9.04
C ALA A 236 17.92 8.76 -10.00
N ALA A 237 17.35 7.59 -9.71
CA ALA A 237 16.22 7.06 -10.47
C ALA A 237 14.95 7.87 -10.14
N PRO A 238 14.04 8.11 -11.12
CA PRO A 238 12.75 8.73 -10.81
C PRO A 238 11.97 7.90 -9.78
N VAL A 239 11.37 8.59 -8.81
CA VAL A 239 10.56 7.96 -7.76
C VAL A 239 9.40 7.23 -8.40
N ARG A 240 9.19 5.98 -7.99
CA ARG A 240 8.06 5.17 -8.43
C ARG A 240 6.87 5.44 -7.52
N PHE A 241 5.75 5.85 -8.09
CA PHE A 241 4.51 6.04 -7.35
C PHE A 241 3.59 4.85 -7.59
N VAL A 242 3.00 4.31 -6.53
CA VAL A 242 2.07 3.18 -6.63
C VAL A 242 0.71 3.63 -6.08
N LEU A 243 -0.26 3.81 -6.98
CA LEU A 243 -1.63 4.19 -6.61
C LEU A 243 -2.34 2.99 -6.02
N ASN A 244 -2.87 3.13 -4.81
CA ASN A 244 -3.53 2.03 -4.11
C ASN A 244 -5.01 1.96 -4.47
N HIS A 245 -5.54 0.73 -4.54
CA HIS A 245 -6.97 0.41 -4.53
C HIS A 245 -7.83 1.14 -5.57
N LEU A 246 -7.33 1.39 -6.78
CA LEU A 246 -8.03 2.21 -7.78
C LEU A 246 -8.37 3.62 -7.27
N CYS A 247 -7.56 4.15 -6.34
CA CYS A 247 -7.81 5.37 -5.57
C CYS A 247 -9.11 5.34 -4.76
N LYS A 248 -9.63 4.13 -4.46
CA LYS A 248 -10.94 3.85 -3.87
C LYS A 248 -12.08 4.54 -4.60
N HIS A 249 -12.16 4.32 -5.91
CA HIS A 249 -13.32 4.74 -6.69
C HIS A 249 -14.58 4.03 -6.17
N ALA A 250 -15.65 4.78 -5.93
CA ALA A 250 -16.94 4.23 -5.51
C ALA A 250 -17.53 3.33 -6.61
N LEU A 251 -18.09 2.18 -6.22
CA LEU A 251 -18.61 1.16 -7.13
C LEU A 251 -20.12 1.02 -6.98
N SER A 252 -20.81 0.81 -8.10
CA SER A 252 -22.24 0.52 -8.10
C SER A 252 -22.50 -0.93 -7.70
N ALA A 253 -23.40 -1.18 -6.75
CA ALA A 253 -23.77 -2.54 -6.34
C ALA A 253 -24.83 -3.19 -7.26
N SER A 254 -25.45 -2.43 -8.16
CA SER A 254 -26.64 -2.86 -8.91
C SER A 254 -26.51 -2.74 -10.43
N ALA A 255 -25.44 -2.13 -10.94
CA ALA A 255 -25.19 -1.91 -12.36
C ALA A 255 -23.68 -1.77 -12.62
N PRO A 256 -23.23 -1.82 -13.89
CA PRO A 256 -21.90 -1.36 -14.27
C PRO A 256 -21.58 0.02 -13.69
N THR A 257 -20.38 0.20 -13.13
CA THR A 257 -19.97 1.46 -12.52
C THR A 257 -19.59 2.47 -13.60
N GLU A 258 -20.26 3.62 -13.63
CA GLU A 258 -19.85 4.74 -14.48
C GLU A 258 -18.63 5.46 -13.88
N PRO A 259 -17.47 5.54 -14.58
CA PRO A 259 -16.30 6.22 -14.07
C PRO A 259 -16.55 7.72 -13.82
N ARG A 260 -16.29 8.18 -12.59
CA ARG A 260 -16.48 9.59 -12.22
C ARG A 260 -15.46 10.46 -12.97
N GLY A 261 -15.92 11.57 -13.55
CA GLY A 261 -15.12 12.39 -14.46
C GLY A 261 -13.81 12.92 -13.88
N GLU A 262 -13.79 13.33 -12.62
CA GLU A 262 -12.56 13.84 -11.98
C GLU A 262 -11.55 12.74 -11.68
N TRP A 263 -12.01 11.54 -11.30
CA TRP A 263 -11.14 10.38 -11.14
C TRP A 263 -10.56 9.96 -12.48
N LEU A 264 -11.38 9.91 -13.53
CA LEU A 264 -10.94 9.52 -14.86
C LEU A 264 -9.84 10.46 -15.37
N GLN A 265 -10.03 11.78 -15.24
CA GLN A 265 -9.02 12.77 -15.60
C GLN A 265 -7.70 12.57 -14.83
N ALA A 266 -7.78 12.25 -13.54
CA ALA A 266 -6.60 11.98 -12.74
C ALA A 266 -5.89 10.68 -13.18
N VAL A 267 -6.64 9.60 -13.42
CA VAL A 267 -6.11 8.32 -13.92
C VAL A 267 -5.43 8.49 -15.28
N GLU A 268 -6.07 9.17 -16.23
CA GLU A 268 -5.49 9.43 -17.56
C GLU A 268 -4.22 10.30 -17.48
N ARG A 269 -4.21 11.31 -16.60
CA ARG A 269 -3.05 12.18 -16.41
C ARG A 269 -1.89 11.42 -15.77
N LEU A 270 -2.16 10.70 -14.69
CA LEU A 270 -1.14 9.94 -13.95
C LEU A 270 -0.61 8.75 -14.76
N GLY A 271 -1.46 8.10 -15.56
CA GLY A 271 -1.08 6.99 -16.43
C GLY A 271 -0.04 7.34 -17.50
N ARG A 272 0.10 8.62 -17.87
CA ARG A 272 1.14 9.09 -18.81
C ARG A 272 2.55 8.98 -18.24
N ASP A 273 2.71 9.03 -16.92
CA ASP A 273 4.00 8.85 -16.27
C ASP A 273 4.35 7.36 -16.16
N GLN A 274 5.46 6.96 -16.78
CA GLN A 274 5.92 5.57 -16.83
C GLN A 274 6.39 5.04 -15.47
N HIS A 275 6.56 5.90 -14.47
CA HIS A 275 6.93 5.54 -13.10
C HIS A 275 5.73 5.58 -12.15
N VAL A 276 4.50 5.70 -12.66
CA VAL A 276 3.28 5.56 -11.86
C VAL A 276 2.62 4.22 -12.19
N PHE A 277 2.33 3.47 -11.14
CA PHE A 277 1.71 2.15 -11.19
C PHE A 277 0.34 2.16 -10.48
N MET A 278 -0.48 1.15 -10.75
CA MET A 278 -1.80 1.00 -10.14
C MET A 278 -1.94 -0.38 -9.50
N LYS A 279 -2.39 -0.42 -8.24
CA LYS A 279 -2.84 -1.65 -7.60
C LYS A 279 -4.31 -1.91 -7.94
N LEU A 280 -4.56 -3.05 -8.57
CA LEU A 280 -5.87 -3.66 -8.68
C LEU A 280 -6.13 -4.43 -7.38
N SER A 281 -6.64 -3.71 -6.37
CA SER A 281 -6.89 -4.20 -5.02
C SER A 281 -8.00 -3.41 -4.32
N GLY A 282 -8.42 -3.83 -3.12
CA GLY A 282 -9.30 -3.06 -2.22
C GLY A 282 -10.75 -2.82 -2.67
N ALA A 283 -11.16 -3.33 -3.84
CA ALA A 283 -12.47 -3.03 -4.43
C ALA A 283 -13.68 -3.52 -3.60
N LEU A 284 -13.53 -4.61 -2.85
CA LEU A 284 -14.65 -5.24 -2.13
C LEU A 284 -15.28 -4.36 -1.03
N ASN A 285 -14.62 -3.28 -0.61
CA ASN A 285 -15.13 -2.33 0.39
C ASN A 285 -15.61 -1.00 -0.21
N GLU A 286 -15.63 -0.87 -1.53
CA GLU A 286 -15.89 0.41 -2.20
C GLU A 286 -17.24 0.49 -2.90
N PHE A 287 -18.11 -0.49 -2.69
CA PHE A 287 -19.49 -0.42 -3.17
C PHE A 287 -20.32 0.61 -2.39
N GLU A 288 -21.18 1.37 -3.07
CA GLU A 288 -22.11 2.35 -2.48
C GLU A 288 -23.25 1.69 -1.65
N GLY A 289 -23.21 0.36 -1.51
CA GLY A 289 -24.11 -0.47 -0.72
C GLY A 289 -23.42 -1.78 -0.34
N ALA A 290 -24.21 -2.82 -0.03
CA ALA A 290 -23.65 -4.14 0.22
C ALA A 290 -22.94 -4.68 -1.03
N THR A 291 -21.72 -5.20 -0.85
CA THR A 291 -20.95 -5.81 -1.93
C THR A 291 -21.73 -6.98 -2.53
N PRO A 292 -21.87 -7.08 -3.88
CA PRO A 292 -22.61 -8.17 -4.50
C PRO A 292 -22.02 -9.53 -4.14
N GLU A 293 -22.86 -10.51 -3.78
CA GLU A 293 -22.40 -11.85 -3.36
C GLU A 293 -21.74 -12.64 -4.50
N SER A 294 -22.16 -12.39 -5.74
CA SER A 294 -21.68 -13.09 -6.93
C SER A 294 -20.44 -12.40 -7.52
N GLY A 295 -19.37 -13.18 -7.72
CA GLY A 295 -18.17 -12.71 -8.43
C GLY A 295 -18.48 -12.17 -9.84
N ALA A 296 -19.47 -12.74 -10.54
CA ALA A 296 -19.88 -12.24 -11.85
C ALA A 296 -20.47 -10.82 -11.79
N GLN A 297 -21.26 -10.51 -10.75
CA GLN A 297 -21.83 -9.17 -10.55
C GLN A 297 -20.75 -8.17 -10.12
N ILE A 298 -19.81 -8.60 -9.28
CA ILE A 298 -18.64 -7.78 -8.91
C ILE A 298 -17.84 -7.42 -10.18
N VAL A 299 -17.56 -8.40 -11.04
CA VAL A 299 -16.83 -8.21 -12.30
C VAL A 299 -17.60 -7.29 -13.27
N GLU A 300 -18.91 -7.49 -13.43
CA GLU A 300 -19.76 -6.62 -14.26
C GLU A 300 -19.75 -5.17 -13.77
N SER A 301 -19.83 -4.95 -12.45
CA SER A 301 -19.76 -3.62 -11.85
C SER A 301 -18.40 -2.94 -12.07
N LEU A 302 -17.31 -3.69 -11.87
CA LEU A 302 -15.94 -3.16 -11.93
C LEU A 302 -15.45 -2.87 -13.33
N ARG A 303 -15.96 -3.59 -14.33
CA ARG A 303 -15.41 -3.60 -15.69
C ARG A 303 -15.13 -2.20 -16.26
N PRO A 304 -16.07 -1.23 -16.27
CA PRO A 304 -15.81 0.05 -16.94
C PRO A 304 -14.70 0.87 -16.25
N VAL A 305 -14.56 0.72 -14.92
CA VAL A 305 -13.48 1.36 -14.14
C VAL A 305 -12.14 0.70 -14.46
N VAL A 306 -12.11 -0.63 -14.49
CA VAL A 306 -10.90 -1.41 -14.75
C VAL A 306 -10.40 -1.23 -16.19
N GLU A 307 -11.30 -1.11 -17.17
CA GLU A 307 -10.95 -0.78 -18.55
C GLU A 307 -10.18 0.54 -18.64
N LYS A 308 -10.66 1.60 -17.96
CA LYS A 308 -9.95 2.90 -17.93
C LYS A 308 -8.60 2.84 -17.23
N VAL A 309 -8.47 1.97 -16.23
CA VAL A 309 -7.19 1.72 -15.57
C VAL A 309 -6.21 1.02 -16.52
N PHE A 310 -6.64 0.00 -17.27
CA PHE A 310 -5.78 -0.66 -18.25
C PHE A 310 -5.45 0.24 -19.44
N ASP A 311 -6.39 1.04 -19.94
CA ASP A 311 -6.14 2.05 -20.98
C ASP A 311 -5.01 3.02 -20.57
N ALA A 312 -5.00 3.45 -19.29
CA ALA A 312 -4.06 4.43 -18.79
C ALA A 312 -2.70 3.84 -18.38
N PHE A 313 -2.68 2.67 -17.74
CA PHE A 313 -1.49 2.10 -17.10
C PHE A 313 -0.89 0.90 -17.85
N GLY A 314 -1.67 0.20 -18.69
CA GLY A 314 -1.25 -1.01 -19.40
C GLY A 314 -0.62 -2.05 -18.46
N GLU A 315 0.61 -2.45 -18.75
CA GLU A 315 1.37 -3.40 -17.93
C GLU A 315 1.81 -2.87 -16.55
N ARG A 316 1.46 -1.64 -16.15
CA ARG A 316 1.77 -1.08 -14.81
C ARG A 316 0.66 -1.33 -13.78
N VAL A 317 -0.33 -2.16 -14.12
CA VAL A 317 -1.36 -2.64 -13.19
C VAL A 317 -0.90 -3.91 -12.49
N MET A 318 -1.02 -3.99 -11.16
CA MET A 318 -0.59 -5.14 -10.35
C MET A 318 -1.69 -5.64 -9.40
N PHE A 319 -1.76 -6.95 -9.21
CA PHE A 319 -2.65 -7.58 -8.25
C PHE A 319 -2.24 -7.23 -6.81
N GLY A 320 -3.22 -6.89 -5.98
CA GLY A 320 -3.08 -6.92 -4.53
C GLY A 320 -4.38 -7.43 -3.91
N SER A 321 -4.28 -8.26 -2.89
CA SER A 321 -5.50 -8.76 -2.23
C SER A 321 -6.10 -7.76 -1.28
N ASP A 322 -5.29 -6.86 -0.72
CA ASP A 322 -5.66 -6.02 0.42
C ASP A 322 -6.01 -6.86 1.67
N TRP A 323 -5.44 -8.07 1.80
CA TRP A 323 -5.69 -8.91 2.97
C TRP A 323 -5.05 -8.31 4.24
N PRO A 324 -5.70 -8.35 5.41
CA PRO A 324 -7.04 -8.92 5.69
C PRO A 324 -8.18 -7.89 5.51
N VAL A 325 -7.89 -6.67 5.07
CA VAL A 325 -8.86 -5.58 4.88
C VAL A 325 -9.91 -5.92 3.82
N CYS A 326 -9.59 -6.76 2.84
CA CYS A 326 -10.56 -7.31 1.88
C CYS A 326 -11.76 -8.03 2.53
N ASN A 327 -11.66 -8.37 3.82
CA ASN A 327 -12.75 -8.94 4.60
C ASN A 327 -13.76 -7.90 5.11
N VAL A 328 -13.40 -6.62 5.10
CA VAL A 328 -14.31 -5.51 5.36
C VAL A 328 -15.18 -5.32 4.12
N GLY A 329 -16.49 -5.54 4.24
CA GLY A 329 -17.44 -5.46 3.13
C GLY A 329 -17.42 -6.67 2.18
N GLY A 330 -16.39 -7.53 2.22
CA GLY A 330 -16.30 -8.72 1.37
C GLY A 330 -17.37 -9.79 1.70
N PRO A 331 -18.13 -10.30 0.71
CA PRO A 331 -19.32 -11.12 0.93
C PRO A 331 -19.05 -12.61 1.19
N ALA A 332 -17.81 -13.09 1.01
CA ALA A 332 -17.45 -14.51 1.10
C ALA A 332 -16.82 -14.89 2.46
N GLY A 333 -16.94 -14.04 3.48
CA GLY A 333 -16.35 -14.24 4.80
C GLY A 333 -14.81 -14.21 4.80
N GLU A 334 -14.21 -14.27 6.00
CA GLU A 334 -12.76 -14.03 6.19
C GLU A 334 -11.83 -14.99 5.43
N VAL A 335 -12.34 -16.19 5.10
CA VAL A 335 -11.58 -17.23 4.39
C VAL A 335 -11.82 -17.16 2.87
N GLY A 336 -13.02 -16.76 2.44
CA GLY A 336 -13.41 -16.80 1.03
C GLY A 336 -13.07 -15.55 0.23
N ASN A 337 -12.98 -14.37 0.87
CA ASN A 337 -12.85 -13.09 0.17
C ASN A 337 -11.57 -12.95 -0.64
N TRP A 338 -10.44 -13.50 -0.17
CA TRP A 338 -9.20 -13.51 -0.94
C TRP A 338 -9.37 -14.27 -2.27
N GLY A 339 -9.97 -15.46 -2.22
CA GLY A 339 -10.22 -16.30 -3.39
C GLY A 339 -11.26 -15.72 -4.33
N LEU A 340 -12.32 -15.12 -3.77
CA LEU A 340 -13.31 -14.38 -4.54
C LEU A 340 -12.65 -13.24 -5.33
N TRP A 341 -11.82 -12.42 -4.67
CA TRP A 341 -11.15 -11.32 -5.33
C TRP A 341 -10.20 -11.79 -6.43
N ALA A 342 -9.36 -12.80 -6.16
CA ALA A 342 -8.48 -13.39 -7.16
C ALA A 342 -9.27 -13.93 -8.37
N GLY A 343 -10.41 -14.58 -8.13
CA GLY A 343 -11.32 -15.04 -9.17
C GLY A 343 -11.91 -13.89 -10.01
N CYS A 344 -12.31 -12.78 -9.38
CA CYS A 344 -12.79 -11.59 -10.08
C CYS A 344 -11.69 -11.00 -10.98
N VAL A 345 -10.45 -10.91 -10.49
CA VAL A 345 -9.31 -10.43 -11.29
C VAL A 345 -9.04 -11.36 -12.45
N GLU A 346 -9.05 -12.68 -12.24
CA GLU A 346 -8.87 -13.66 -13.32
C GLU A 346 -9.94 -13.53 -14.41
N GLU A 347 -11.21 -13.34 -14.02
CA GLU A 347 -12.30 -13.16 -14.97
C GLU A 347 -12.20 -11.84 -15.74
N LEU A 348 -11.81 -10.74 -15.07
CA LEU A 348 -11.53 -9.46 -15.73
C LEU A 348 -10.44 -9.61 -16.81
N LEU A 349 -9.38 -10.38 -16.54
CA LEU A 349 -8.29 -10.63 -17.49
C LEU A 349 -8.71 -11.54 -18.67
N LYS A 350 -9.70 -12.42 -18.50
CA LYS A 350 -10.19 -13.30 -19.56
C LYS A 350 -11.07 -12.59 -20.59
N GLN A 351 -11.75 -11.52 -20.17
CA GLN A 351 -12.73 -10.84 -21.00
C GLN A 351 -12.11 -9.80 -21.95
N GLY A 352 -12.80 -9.59 -23.08
CA GLY A 352 -12.26 -9.23 -24.40
C GLY A 352 -11.57 -7.88 -24.60
N GLU A 353 -11.48 -7.00 -23.61
CA GLU A 353 -10.91 -5.65 -23.77
C GLU A 353 -9.60 -5.46 -22.98
N VAL A 354 -9.27 -6.37 -22.05
CA VAL A 354 -7.98 -6.43 -21.32
C VAL A 354 -7.00 -7.43 -21.96
N LYS A 355 -7.44 -8.14 -23.01
CA LYS A 355 -6.72 -9.26 -23.64
C LYS A 355 -5.34 -8.94 -24.22
N GLU A 356 -5.04 -7.66 -24.45
CA GLU A 356 -3.71 -7.25 -24.94
C GLU A 356 -2.67 -7.13 -23.82
N VAL A 357 -3.08 -7.12 -22.55
CA VAL A 357 -2.17 -7.02 -21.41
C VAL A 357 -1.68 -8.41 -21.02
N ASP A 358 -0.36 -8.55 -20.90
CA ASP A 358 0.26 -9.74 -20.33
C ASP A 358 -0.28 -9.99 -18.91
N SER A 359 -1.03 -11.07 -18.72
CA SER A 359 -1.61 -11.40 -17.42
C SER A 359 -0.54 -11.65 -16.35
N GLU A 360 0.67 -12.06 -16.73
CA GLU A 360 1.79 -12.17 -15.81
C GLU A 360 2.23 -10.81 -15.27
N SER A 361 2.04 -9.72 -16.03
CA SER A 361 2.25 -8.37 -15.50
C SER A 361 1.34 -8.07 -14.32
N VAL A 362 0.05 -8.42 -14.42
CA VAL A 362 -0.90 -8.22 -13.32
C VAL A 362 -0.58 -9.12 -12.14
N TRP A 363 -0.30 -10.41 -12.36
CA TRP A 363 -0.08 -11.34 -11.27
C TRP A 363 1.25 -11.16 -10.53
N TRP A 364 2.32 -10.69 -11.20
CA TRP A 364 3.60 -10.50 -10.54
C TRP A 364 4.58 -9.52 -11.19
N LYS A 365 4.71 -9.42 -12.53
CA LYS A 365 5.81 -8.63 -13.13
C LYS A 365 5.70 -7.13 -12.84
N ALA A 366 4.49 -6.57 -12.81
CA ALA A 366 4.30 -5.15 -12.51
C ALA A 366 4.76 -4.81 -11.10
N ALA A 367 4.44 -5.66 -10.11
CA ALA A 367 4.92 -5.50 -8.73
C ALA A 367 6.44 -5.64 -8.65
N CYS A 368 7.05 -6.60 -9.35
CA CYS A 368 8.51 -6.71 -9.46
C CYS A 368 9.16 -5.42 -9.99
N ARG A 369 8.59 -4.81 -11.05
CA ARG A 369 9.09 -3.53 -11.61
C ARG A 369 8.88 -2.34 -10.66
N ALA A 370 7.71 -2.26 -10.02
CA ALA A 370 7.37 -1.16 -9.13
C ALA A 370 8.24 -1.14 -7.88
N TYR A 371 8.56 -2.32 -7.33
CA TYR A 371 9.27 -2.46 -6.06
C TYR A 371 10.72 -2.94 -6.19
N ASP A 372 11.19 -3.25 -7.40
CA ASP A 372 12.51 -3.85 -7.67
C ASP A 372 12.77 -5.13 -6.85
N VAL A 373 11.77 -6.02 -6.86
CA VAL A 373 11.79 -7.33 -6.17
C VAL A 373 11.81 -8.49 -7.17
N GLN A 374 12.31 -9.64 -6.73
CA GLN A 374 12.31 -10.88 -7.49
C GLN A 374 11.26 -11.85 -6.93
N LEU A 375 10.69 -12.67 -7.82
CA LEU A 375 9.69 -13.67 -7.47
C LEU A 375 10.32 -14.98 -6.97
#